data_AF-A0A1L9NI12-F1
#
_entry.id   AF-A0A1L9NI12-F1
#
_cell.length_a   1.000
_cell.length_b   1.000
_cell.length_c   1.000
_cell.angle_alpha   90.00
_cell.angle_beta   90.00
_cell.angle_gamma   90.00
#
_symmetry.space_group_name_H-M   'P 1'
#
loop_
_entity.id
_entity.type
_entity.pdbx_description
1 polymer ?
#
loop_
_entity_poly.entity_id
_entity_poly.type
_entity_poly.pdbx_seq_one_letter_code
_entity_poly.pdbx_strand_id
1 'polypeptide(L)'
;MAAPASKTIHDLNGSWTANNTLSESSADILKVQGVNWLTRKVIAMANVTLNISQSTDETGNIHLDIENKPSGGLPATQEKRVLNWEPVELTHGLFGNIRGRSRICKLADLDDDYLRQGWEDGTEEVMHFKTEHLDSKGVITQQVAGFIVIGGTRYHARRVLVTKDDGERLEAKLVYDYQG
;
A
#
# COMPACT_ATOMS: atom_id res chain seq x y z
N MET A 1 -3.25 3.89 -17.27
CA MET A 1 -2.28 3.60 -18.36
C MET A 1 -1.16 2.75 -17.79
N ALA A 2 -0.34 2.15 -18.65
CA ALA A 2 0.88 1.45 -18.23
C ALA A 2 1.79 2.39 -17.41
N ALA A 3 2.42 1.85 -16.38
CA ALA A 3 3.48 2.54 -15.66
C ALA A 3 4.71 2.72 -16.58
N PRO A 4 5.24 3.94 -16.76
CA PRO A 4 6.45 4.16 -17.54
C PRO A 4 7.64 3.40 -16.95
N ALA A 5 8.58 2.98 -17.79
CA ALA A 5 9.82 2.32 -17.32
C ALA A 5 10.68 3.23 -16.42
N SER A 6 10.55 4.55 -16.57
CA SER A 6 11.21 5.53 -15.69
C SER A 6 10.68 5.54 -14.26
N LYS A 7 9.46 5.03 -14.02
CA LYS A 7 8.89 4.94 -12.67
C LYS A 7 9.41 3.69 -11.97
N THR A 8 9.97 3.90 -10.79
CA THR A 8 10.57 2.85 -9.95
C THR A 8 10.13 3.04 -8.50
N ILE A 9 10.48 2.12 -7.61
CA ILE A 9 10.25 2.33 -6.17
C ILE A 9 11.09 3.49 -5.59
N HIS A 10 12.07 4.00 -6.34
CA HIS A 10 12.84 5.19 -5.97
C HIS A 10 12.28 6.47 -6.61
N ASP A 11 11.30 6.35 -7.51
CA ASP A 11 10.52 7.47 -8.06
C ASP A 11 9.09 7.01 -8.41
N LEU A 12 8.19 7.11 -7.44
CA LEU A 12 6.75 6.93 -7.59
C LEU A 12 5.99 8.25 -7.82
N ASN A 13 6.70 9.38 -8.02
CA ASN A 13 6.04 10.68 -8.18
C ASN A 13 4.99 10.64 -9.30
N GLY A 14 3.79 11.16 -9.02
CA GLY A 14 2.69 11.22 -9.98
C GLY A 14 1.38 10.67 -9.42
N SER A 15 0.41 10.49 -10.31
CA SER A 15 -0.94 10.08 -9.98
C SER A 15 -1.23 8.65 -10.46
N TRP A 16 -1.82 7.85 -9.57
CA TRP A 16 -2.02 6.41 -9.74
C TRP A 16 -3.44 6.02 -9.33
N THR A 17 -4.26 5.61 -10.27
CA THR A 17 -5.67 5.26 -10.03
C THR A 17 -5.83 3.75 -9.86
N ALA A 18 -6.51 3.32 -8.80
CA ALA A 18 -6.76 1.90 -8.56
C ALA A 18 -7.54 1.26 -9.73
N ASN A 19 -7.03 0.15 -10.23
CA ASN A 19 -7.70 -0.66 -11.24
C ASN A 19 -8.57 -1.70 -10.54
N ASN A 20 -9.85 -1.40 -10.37
CA ASN A 20 -10.79 -2.27 -9.64
C ASN A 20 -11.03 -3.62 -10.32
N THR A 21 -10.72 -3.75 -11.62
CA THR A 21 -10.87 -5.01 -12.36
C THR A 21 -9.70 -5.96 -12.11
N LEU A 22 -8.50 -5.41 -11.92
CA LEU A 22 -7.27 -6.17 -11.68
C LEU A 22 -6.92 -6.33 -10.19
N SER A 23 -7.60 -5.57 -9.32
CA SER A 23 -7.40 -5.58 -7.88
C SER A 23 -8.38 -6.50 -7.17
N GLU A 24 -7.92 -7.10 -6.07
CA GLU A 24 -8.78 -7.75 -5.09
C GLU A 24 -9.65 -6.69 -4.35
N SER A 25 -10.79 -7.14 -3.82
CA SER A 25 -11.79 -6.27 -3.20
C SER A 25 -11.25 -5.58 -1.94
N SER A 26 -11.13 -4.25 -1.98
CA SER A 26 -10.81 -3.42 -0.81
C SER A 26 -11.78 -3.62 0.36
N ALA A 27 -13.03 -4.02 0.08
CA ALA A 27 -14.02 -4.27 1.12
C ALA A 27 -13.65 -5.47 2.00
N ASP A 28 -13.07 -6.51 1.41
CA ASP A 28 -12.68 -7.72 2.12
C ASP A 28 -11.42 -7.48 2.95
N ILE A 29 -10.47 -6.68 2.41
CA ILE A 29 -9.29 -6.18 3.15
C ILE A 29 -9.71 -5.43 4.41
N LEU A 30 -10.57 -4.42 4.25
CA LEU A 30 -11.03 -3.59 5.36
C LEU A 30 -11.84 -4.38 6.39
N LYS A 31 -12.53 -5.45 5.97
CA LYS A 31 -13.32 -6.30 6.87
C LYS A 31 -12.42 -7.02 7.85
N VAL A 32 -11.34 -7.63 7.35
CA VAL A 32 -10.38 -8.35 8.18
C VAL A 32 -9.62 -7.39 9.10
N GLN A 33 -9.38 -6.16 8.64
CA GLN A 33 -8.77 -5.07 9.44
C GLN A 33 -9.71 -4.43 10.48
N GLY A 34 -10.93 -4.95 10.66
CA GLY A 34 -11.84 -4.49 11.71
C GLY A 34 -12.60 -3.18 11.39
N VAL A 35 -12.52 -2.67 10.16
CA VAL A 35 -13.24 -1.45 9.76
C VAL A 35 -14.73 -1.73 9.69
N ASN A 36 -15.57 -0.82 10.18
CA ASN A 36 -17.03 -0.96 10.18
C ASN A 36 -17.61 -1.18 8.76
N TRP A 37 -18.53 -2.13 8.61
CA TRP A 37 -19.21 -2.51 7.37
C TRP A 37 -19.72 -1.34 6.52
N LEU A 38 -20.29 -0.31 7.14
CA LEU A 38 -20.83 0.84 6.40
C LEU A 38 -19.71 1.62 5.69
N THR A 39 -18.61 1.85 6.39
CA THR A 39 -17.40 2.49 5.85
C THR A 39 -16.77 1.64 4.75
N ARG A 40 -16.74 0.30 4.91
CA ARG A 40 -16.24 -0.60 3.87
C ARG A 40 -17.05 -0.53 2.58
N LYS A 41 -18.38 -0.46 2.68
CA LYS A 41 -19.25 -0.30 1.51
C LYS A 41 -18.99 1.01 0.77
N VAL A 42 -18.87 2.12 1.48
CA VAL A 42 -18.57 3.42 0.87
C VAL A 42 -17.22 3.41 0.17
N ILE A 43 -16.17 2.85 0.79
CA ILE A 43 -14.85 2.74 0.18
C ILE A 43 -14.84 1.78 -1.01
N ALA A 44 -15.55 0.65 -0.94
CA ALA A 44 -15.64 -0.30 -2.05
C ALA A 44 -16.35 0.27 -3.28
N MET A 45 -17.27 1.21 -3.08
CA MET A 45 -17.93 1.94 -4.18
C MET A 45 -17.06 3.06 -4.75
N ALA A 46 -16.02 3.50 -4.03
CA ALA A 46 -15.14 4.58 -4.44
C ALA A 46 -13.88 4.02 -5.11
N ASN A 47 -13.62 4.44 -6.35
CA ASN A 47 -12.30 4.21 -6.95
C ASN A 47 -11.30 5.20 -6.32
N VAL A 48 -10.12 4.73 -5.90
CA VAL A 48 -9.12 5.54 -5.19
C VAL A 48 -7.99 5.92 -6.14
N THR A 49 -7.68 7.22 -6.21
CA THR A 49 -6.47 7.73 -6.85
C THR A 49 -5.45 8.10 -5.77
N LEU A 50 -4.22 7.61 -5.93
CA LEU A 50 -3.06 8.00 -5.13
C LEU A 50 -2.32 9.12 -5.84
N ASN A 51 -2.18 10.29 -5.21
CA ASN A 51 -1.22 11.29 -5.65
C ASN A 51 0.02 11.16 -4.77
N ILE A 52 1.13 10.77 -5.37
CA ILE A 52 2.36 10.45 -4.66
C ILE A 52 3.40 11.53 -4.93
N SER A 53 3.99 12.04 -3.86
CA SER A 53 5.20 12.86 -3.87
C SER A 53 6.28 12.12 -3.10
N GLN A 54 7.43 11.93 -3.73
CA GLN A 54 8.59 11.27 -3.18
C GLN A 54 9.81 12.17 -3.31
N SER A 55 10.46 12.45 -2.19
CA SER A 55 11.67 13.27 -2.12
C SER A 55 12.72 12.60 -1.24
N THR A 56 13.97 13.03 -1.36
CA THR A 56 15.07 12.60 -0.48
C THR A 56 15.57 13.83 0.25
N ASP A 57 15.75 13.73 1.57
CA ASP A 57 16.29 14.82 2.36
C ASP A 57 17.83 14.83 2.38
N GLU A 58 18.40 15.84 3.03
CA GLU A 58 19.85 16.03 3.16
C GLU A 58 20.56 14.87 3.88
N THR A 59 19.82 14.08 4.67
CA THR A 59 20.33 12.91 5.39
C THR A 59 20.23 11.62 4.59
N GLY A 60 19.67 11.68 3.38
CA GLY A 60 19.45 10.52 2.51
C GLY A 60 18.18 9.73 2.81
N ASN A 61 17.31 10.22 3.71
CA ASN A 61 16.04 9.57 3.97
C ASN A 61 15.03 9.90 2.88
N ILE A 62 14.31 8.89 2.43
CA ILE A 62 13.21 9.06 1.47
C ILE A 62 11.94 9.44 2.23
N HIS A 63 11.37 10.58 1.86
CA HIS A 63 10.05 11.04 2.28
C HIS A 63 9.03 10.64 1.22
N LEU A 64 7.96 10.00 1.66
CA LEU A 64 6.87 9.53 0.82
C LEU A 64 5.55 10.11 1.33
N ASP A 65 5.02 11.07 0.60
CA ASP A 65 3.73 11.69 0.85
C ASP A 65 2.70 11.12 -0.14
N ILE A 66 1.62 10.57 0.39
CA ILE A 66 0.55 9.96 -0.40
C ILE A 66 -0.76 10.61 -0.02
N GLU A 67 -1.40 11.26 -0.99
CA GLU A 67 -2.80 11.64 -0.87
C GLU A 67 -3.66 10.52 -1.47
N ASN A 68 -4.47 9.87 -0.62
CA ASN A 68 -5.50 8.95 -1.08
C ASN A 68 -6.77 9.75 -1.36
N LYS A 69 -7.13 9.87 -2.63
CA LYS A 69 -8.32 10.60 -3.09
C LYS A 69 -9.38 9.63 -3.61
N PRO A 70 -10.44 9.35 -2.83
CA PRO A 70 -11.55 8.55 -3.32
C PRO A 70 -12.40 9.33 -4.33
N SER A 71 -12.98 8.63 -5.30
CA SER A 71 -13.97 9.18 -6.22
C SER A 71 -15.25 9.59 -5.49
N GLY A 72 -16.09 10.41 -6.14
CA GLY A 72 -17.42 10.74 -5.62
C GLY A 72 -17.44 11.82 -4.53
N GLY A 73 -16.38 12.61 -4.41
CA GLY A 73 -16.35 13.79 -3.53
C GLY A 73 -16.13 13.48 -2.04
N LEU A 74 -15.74 12.24 -1.70
CA LEU A 74 -15.35 11.89 -0.35
C LEU A 74 -14.05 12.59 0.05
N PRO A 75 -13.87 12.91 1.35
CA PRO A 75 -12.63 13.53 1.83
C PRO A 75 -11.40 12.68 1.48
N ALA A 76 -10.36 13.33 0.98
CA ALA A 76 -9.06 12.72 0.79
C ALA A 76 -8.37 12.52 2.15
N THR A 77 -7.49 11.53 2.25
CA THR A 77 -6.60 11.33 3.40
C THR A 77 -5.15 11.50 2.99
N GLN A 78 -4.31 11.95 3.92
CA GLN A 78 -2.87 12.04 3.70
C GLN A 78 -2.12 11.02 4.55
N GLU A 79 -1.12 10.40 3.95
CA GLU A 79 -0.16 9.53 4.60
C GLU A 79 1.23 10.10 4.33
N LYS A 80 1.91 10.54 5.39
CA LYS A 80 3.30 11.02 5.33
C LYS A 80 4.22 10.00 5.96
N ARG A 81 5.25 9.58 5.24
CA ARG A 81 6.16 8.52 5.69
C ARG A 81 7.61 8.91 5.45
N VAL A 82 8.46 8.48 6.37
CA VAL A 82 9.91 8.45 6.18
C VAL A 82 10.29 6.97 6.03
N LEU A 83 11.02 6.61 4.98
CA LEU A 83 11.37 5.22 4.68
C LEU A 83 12.64 4.77 5.42
N ASN A 84 12.70 5.03 6.74
CA ASN A 84 13.85 4.75 7.60
C ASN A 84 13.63 3.56 8.57
N TRP A 85 12.50 2.86 8.44
CA TRP A 85 12.06 1.76 9.31
C TRP A 85 11.82 2.11 10.79
N GLU A 86 11.84 3.38 11.15
CA GLU A 86 11.52 3.81 12.51
C GLU A 86 10.01 3.70 12.78
N PRO A 87 9.60 3.28 13.99
CA PRO A 87 8.19 3.23 14.37
C PRO A 87 7.61 4.63 14.50
N VAL A 88 6.45 4.83 13.87
CA VAL A 88 5.61 6.03 14.05
C VAL A 88 4.26 5.59 14.55
N GLU A 89 3.86 6.07 15.72
CA GLU A 89 2.51 5.89 16.26
C GLU A 89 1.63 7.06 15.86
N LEU A 90 0.41 6.76 15.41
CA LEU A 90 -0.57 7.76 15.05
C LEU A 90 -2.00 7.22 15.21
N THR A 91 -2.95 8.12 15.40
CA THR A 91 -4.38 7.78 15.38
C THR A 91 -4.93 7.94 13.98
N HIS A 92 -5.26 6.82 13.34
CA HIS A 92 -5.81 6.75 12.00
C HIS A 92 -7.34 6.78 12.03
N GLY A 93 -7.98 7.63 11.22
CA GLY A 93 -9.43 7.79 11.24
C GLY A 93 -10.24 6.52 10.94
N LEU A 94 -9.65 5.54 10.24
CA LEU A 94 -10.29 4.25 9.94
C LEU A 94 -9.88 3.11 10.88
N PHE A 95 -8.69 3.16 11.47
CA PHE A 95 -8.07 2.01 12.16
C PHE A 95 -7.80 2.27 13.64
N GLY A 96 -8.11 3.46 14.15
CA GLY A 96 -7.75 3.84 15.52
C GLY A 96 -6.25 4.03 15.66
N ASN A 97 -5.72 3.72 16.84
CA ASN A 97 -4.29 3.82 17.12
C ASN A 97 -3.52 2.71 16.41
N ILE A 98 -2.53 3.12 15.62
CA ILE A 98 -1.66 2.22 14.88
C ILE A 98 -0.20 2.59 15.12
N ARG A 99 0.69 1.60 14.95
CA ARG A 99 2.14 1.81 14.84
C ARG A 99 2.59 1.38 13.46
N GLY A 100 3.04 2.34 12.65
CA GLY A 100 3.55 2.13 11.31
C GLY A 100 5.08 2.10 11.27
N ARG A 101 5.63 1.35 10.31
CA ARG A 101 7.03 1.42 9.86
C ARG A 101 7.06 1.31 8.35
N SER A 102 8.05 1.95 7.72
CA SER A 102 8.20 1.92 6.27
C SER A 102 9.67 1.95 5.86
N ARG A 103 10.03 1.21 4.81
CA ARG A 103 11.40 1.16 4.26
C ARG A 103 11.38 0.78 2.77
N ILE A 104 12.51 0.95 2.12
CA ILE A 104 12.88 0.12 0.96
C ILE A 104 13.74 -1.03 1.48
N CYS A 105 13.50 -2.25 1.01
CA CYS A 105 14.31 -3.42 1.35
C CYS A 105 14.46 -4.35 0.16
N LYS A 106 15.42 -5.28 0.26
CA LYS A 106 15.54 -6.34 -0.74
C LYS A 106 14.31 -7.23 -0.68
N LEU A 107 13.88 -7.71 -1.84
CA LEU A 107 12.77 -8.64 -1.98
C LEU A 107 13.00 -9.91 -1.16
N ALA A 108 14.25 -10.38 -1.10
CA ALA A 108 14.65 -11.55 -0.32
C ALA A 108 14.54 -11.36 1.21
N ASP A 109 14.57 -10.11 1.71
CA ASP A 109 14.52 -9.80 3.14
C ASP A 109 13.08 -9.77 3.70
N LEU A 110 12.07 -10.01 2.86
CA LEU A 110 10.69 -10.15 3.30
C LEU A 110 10.46 -11.56 3.87
N ASP A 111 9.83 -11.63 5.03
CA ASP A 111 9.62 -12.90 5.75
C ASP A 111 8.61 -13.82 5.05
N ASP A 112 7.62 -13.23 4.35
CA ASP A 112 6.45 -13.95 3.85
C ASP A 112 6.52 -14.21 2.33
N ASP A 113 6.32 -15.46 1.93
CA ASP A 113 6.34 -15.89 0.52
C ASP A 113 5.34 -15.13 -0.35
N TYR A 114 4.14 -14.86 0.16
CA TYR A 114 3.13 -14.12 -0.60
C TYR A 114 3.62 -12.73 -0.98
N LEU A 115 4.37 -12.07 -0.09
CA LEU A 115 4.89 -10.74 -0.31
C LEU A 115 6.09 -10.74 -1.28
N ARG A 116 6.75 -11.89 -1.48
CA ARG A 116 7.93 -12.03 -2.34
C ARG A 116 7.63 -12.31 -3.82
N GLN A 117 6.41 -12.69 -4.16
CA GLN A 117 6.10 -13.27 -5.47
C GLN A 117 5.40 -12.32 -6.45
N GLY A 118 5.48 -12.65 -7.74
CA GLY A 118 4.69 -12.04 -8.82
C GLY A 118 5.03 -10.58 -9.11
N TRP A 119 6.24 -10.14 -8.78
CA TRP A 119 6.82 -8.87 -9.19
C TRP A 119 7.39 -8.96 -10.61
N GLU A 120 7.65 -7.80 -11.22
CA GLU A 120 8.35 -7.69 -12.50
C GLU A 120 9.70 -8.42 -12.46
N ASP A 121 10.06 -9.07 -13.56
CA ASP A 121 11.31 -9.82 -13.66
C ASP A 121 12.52 -8.92 -13.36
N GLY A 122 13.44 -9.41 -12.53
CA GLY A 122 14.61 -8.64 -12.09
C GLY A 122 14.34 -7.69 -10.91
N THR A 123 13.16 -7.74 -10.29
CA THR A 123 12.90 -6.98 -9.04
C THR A 123 13.81 -7.45 -7.92
N GLU A 124 14.76 -6.62 -7.50
CA GLU A 124 15.65 -6.88 -6.35
C GLU A 124 15.20 -6.18 -5.08
N GLU A 125 14.59 -4.99 -5.19
CA GLU A 125 14.13 -4.16 -4.09
C GLU A 125 12.66 -3.81 -4.21
N VAL A 126 12.00 -3.61 -3.06
CA VAL A 126 10.60 -3.23 -2.94
C VAL A 126 10.39 -2.25 -1.80
N MET A 127 9.32 -1.45 -1.84
CA MET A 127 8.88 -0.71 -0.66
C MET A 127 8.11 -1.64 0.27
N HIS A 128 8.38 -1.57 1.57
CA HIS A 128 7.72 -2.37 2.59
C HIS A 128 7.14 -1.47 3.66
N PHE A 129 5.85 -1.66 3.94
CA PHE A 129 5.08 -1.00 4.98
C PHE A 129 4.58 -2.05 5.96
N LYS A 130 4.77 -1.82 7.24
CA LYS A 130 4.22 -2.66 8.31
C LYS A 130 3.40 -1.80 9.25
N THR A 131 2.22 -2.28 9.62
CA THR A 131 1.29 -1.59 10.52
C THR A 131 0.79 -2.57 11.57
N GLU A 132 1.06 -2.26 12.82
CA GLU A 132 0.51 -2.92 14.00
C GLU A 132 -0.72 -2.14 14.46
N HIS A 133 -1.86 -2.80 14.64
CA HIS A 133 -3.07 -2.17 15.19
C HIS A 133 -3.00 -2.23 16.72
N LEU A 134 -2.93 -1.08 17.37
CA LEU A 134 -2.72 -1.02 18.83
C LEU A 134 -4.03 -1.21 19.61
N ASP A 135 -5.14 -0.78 19.02
CA ASP A 135 -6.48 -0.95 19.61
C ASP A 135 -7.08 -2.34 19.34
N SER A 136 -6.61 -3.01 18.28
CA SER A 136 -7.01 -4.38 17.90
C SER A 136 -5.80 -5.30 18.03
N LYS A 137 -5.53 -5.75 19.25
CA LYS A 137 -4.35 -6.60 19.56
C LYS A 137 -4.27 -7.80 18.61
N GLY A 138 -3.07 -8.05 18.14
CA GLY A 138 -2.75 -9.20 17.28
C GLY A 138 -3.00 -8.98 15.79
N VAL A 139 -3.51 -7.82 15.35
CA VAL A 139 -3.68 -7.53 13.92
C VAL A 139 -2.43 -6.82 13.38
N ILE A 140 -1.80 -7.44 12.39
CA ILE A 140 -0.69 -6.86 11.62
C ILE A 140 -1.11 -6.77 10.16
N THR A 141 -0.97 -5.58 9.57
CA THR A 141 -1.06 -5.37 8.13
C THR A 141 0.34 -5.13 7.58
N GLN A 142 0.75 -5.89 6.58
CA GLN A 142 1.92 -5.60 5.77
C GLN A 142 1.48 -5.23 4.35
N GLN A 143 2.15 -4.24 3.77
CA GLN A 143 2.01 -3.91 2.36
C GLN A 143 3.40 -3.89 1.73
N VAL A 144 3.55 -4.54 0.59
CA VAL A 144 4.75 -4.45 -0.23
C VAL A 144 4.36 -3.84 -1.55
N ALA A 145 5.09 -2.81 -1.99
CA ALA A 145 4.80 -2.08 -3.21
C ALA A 145 5.97 -2.19 -4.19
N GLY A 146 5.61 -2.38 -5.47
CA GLY A 146 6.54 -2.59 -6.56
C GLY A 146 5.82 -2.49 -7.90
N PHE A 147 6.36 -3.18 -8.91
CA PHE A 147 5.77 -3.24 -10.24
C PHE A 147 5.49 -4.67 -10.64
N ILE A 148 4.42 -4.85 -11.41
CA ILE A 148 4.00 -6.14 -11.95
C ILE A 148 3.73 -5.99 -13.45
N VAL A 149 3.82 -7.09 -14.19
CA VAL A 149 3.47 -7.14 -15.61
C VAL A 149 2.28 -8.08 -15.80
N ILE A 150 1.17 -7.56 -16.33
CA ILE A 150 -0.04 -8.32 -16.65
C ILE A 150 -0.34 -8.13 -18.14
N GLY A 151 -0.35 -9.23 -18.90
CA GLY A 151 -0.63 -9.17 -20.34
C GLY A 151 0.32 -8.25 -21.12
N GLY A 152 1.60 -8.19 -20.72
CA GLY A 152 2.60 -7.29 -21.30
C GLY A 152 2.49 -5.83 -20.87
N THR A 153 1.51 -5.49 -20.03
CA THR A 153 1.33 -4.12 -19.49
C THR A 153 1.90 -4.03 -18.08
N ARG A 154 2.75 -3.04 -17.84
CA ARG A 154 3.38 -2.79 -16.54
C ARG A 154 2.47 -1.94 -15.66
N TYR A 155 2.33 -2.29 -14.39
CA TYR A 155 1.51 -1.58 -13.41
C TYR A 155 2.28 -1.37 -12.12
N HIS A 156 2.01 -0.25 -11.42
CA HIS A 156 2.33 -0.18 -10.00
C HIS A 156 1.36 -1.07 -9.24
N ALA A 157 1.85 -1.82 -8.26
CA ALA A 157 1.00 -2.69 -7.46
C ALA A 157 1.43 -2.73 -6.00
N ARG A 158 0.48 -3.06 -5.14
CA ARG A 158 0.68 -3.38 -3.74
C ARG A 158 0.17 -4.77 -3.44
N ARG A 159 0.99 -5.59 -2.79
CA ARG A 159 0.54 -6.82 -2.14
C ARG A 159 0.29 -6.51 -0.68
N VAL A 160 -0.89 -6.87 -0.21
CA VAL A 160 -1.38 -6.64 1.14
C VAL A 160 -1.53 -7.99 1.82
N LEU A 161 -0.91 -8.11 2.99
CA LEU A 161 -1.04 -9.27 3.86
C LEU A 161 -1.59 -8.78 5.21
N VAL A 162 -2.73 -9.31 5.61
CA VAL A 162 -3.28 -9.11 6.97
C VAL A 162 -3.18 -10.42 7.72
N THR A 163 -2.60 -10.38 8.91
CA THR A 163 -2.47 -11.54 9.80
C THR A 163 -3.01 -11.18 11.18
N LYS A 164 -3.68 -12.14 11.80
CA LYS A 164 -4.18 -12.05 13.17
C LYS A 164 -3.56 -13.14 14.05
N ASP A 165 -3.44 -12.87 15.35
CA ASP A 165 -2.94 -13.84 16.34
C ASP A 165 -3.79 -15.12 16.43
N ASP A 166 -5.07 -15.07 16.04
CA ASP A 166 -5.96 -16.23 15.98
C ASP A 166 -5.73 -17.12 14.73
N GLY A 167 -4.76 -16.75 13.89
CA GLY A 167 -4.40 -17.45 12.66
C GLY A 167 -5.17 -16.98 11.43
N GLU A 168 -6.10 -16.03 11.53
CA GLU A 168 -6.75 -15.46 10.35
C GLU A 168 -5.72 -14.75 9.46
N ARG A 169 -5.75 -15.08 8.18
CA ARG A 169 -4.84 -14.55 7.16
C ARG A 169 -5.64 -14.10 5.95
N LEU A 170 -5.31 -12.92 5.45
CA LEU A 170 -5.86 -12.40 4.19
C LEU A 170 -4.73 -11.91 3.30
N GLU A 171 -4.79 -12.33 2.05
CA GLU A 171 -3.91 -11.90 0.97
C GLU A 171 -4.72 -11.14 -0.06
N ALA A 172 -4.23 -9.98 -0.49
CA ALA A 172 -4.89 -9.18 -1.50
C ALA A 172 -3.87 -8.37 -2.31
N LYS A 173 -4.15 -8.15 -3.58
CA LYS A 173 -3.32 -7.32 -4.45
C LYS A 173 -4.14 -6.12 -4.93
N LEU A 174 -3.49 -4.97 -4.96
CA LEU A 174 -4.03 -3.73 -5.48
C LEU A 174 -3.17 -3.34 -6.67
N VAL A 175 -3.80 -3.04 -7.79
CA VAL A 175 -3.15 -2.69 -9.05
C VAL A 175 -3.52 -1.26 -9.40
N TYR A 176 -2.56 -0.47 -9.87
CA TYR A 176 -2.76 0.94 -10.15
C TYR A 176 -2.36 1.31 -11.57
N ASP A 177 -3.25 2.02 -12.25
CA ASP A 177 -3.06 2.66 -13.53
C ASP A 177 -2.37 4.01 -13.35
N TYR A 178 -1.26 4.22 -14.05
CA TYR A 178 -0.60 5.53 -14.11
C TYR A 178 -1.47 6.55 -14.86
N GLN A 179 -1.56 7.77 -14.33
CA GLN A 179 -2.35 8.88 -14.87
C GLN A 179 -1.49 10.08 -15.29
N GLY A 180 -0.25 10.18 -14.83
CA GLY A 180 0.62 11.36 -15.00
C GLY A 180 1.25 11.80 -13.70
#